data_AF-A0A957NR25-F1
#
_entry.id   AF-A0A957NR25-F1
#
_cell.length_a   1.000
_cell.length_b   1.000
_cell.length_c   1.000
_cell.angle_alpha   90.00
_cell.angle_beta   90.00
_cell.angle_gamma   90.00
#
_symmetry.space_group_name_H-M   'P 1'
#
loop_
_entity.id
_entity.type
_entity.pdbx_description
1 polymer ?
#
loop_
_entity_poly.entity_id
_entity_poly.type
_entity_poly.pdbx_seq_one_letter_code
_entity_poly.pdbx_strand_id
1 'polypeptide(L)'
;AAARADTPWFHWLLIGVVTGLAVLVKYSVPIVAAPALLILLQYGRHRPLGRFVQIAALLFAGAVLTAGFWYGRSTLLYGSPIPLDVMSTALIALLRPALMPLAEVWAILPFLFYSYWGLFVAIFAPDPFLRTAQWMVLLAVAGLPIGLYRAWGATVGKLIWLALLWFGLNLLSMVNYMRLISYGEQARFLLPAAPALGLLMVMGWQAWLPSRYVVWLRMLVLPFFLLLALWPLPTLRAAQALPSSVPAEAVARPLQATFQGGEVVTGYALPAGAALMPGGTLPLTLYWRTERSIDQDHTLFLHLVDDQDRLLFQFDGVPDEGRHPTRQWRVGQTFRDDYRLRLAAPVATNTLARLTLGFYEFDHPNHRLPVYDESGAEVGDRLVLGKIRVLAAAPHFSAASAQPQAQWDGGID
;
A
#
# COMPACT_ATOMS: atom_id res chain seq x y z
N ALA A 1 39.48 -20.16 -33.77
CA ALA A 1 38.66 -19.68 -32.65
C ALA A 1 38.58 -18.16 -32.75
N ALA A 2 37.42 -17.59 -33.09
CA ALA A 2 37.26 -16.15 -33.16
C ALA A 2 37.55 -15.54 -31.77
N ALA A 3 38.57 -14.70 -31.68
CA ALA A 3 38.83 -13.91 -30.49
C ALA A 3 37.55 -13.11 -30.20
N ARG A 4 36.85 -13.43 -29.11
CA ARG A 4 35.68 -12.65 -28.70
C ARG A 4 36.17 -11.23 -28.49
N ALA A 5 35.70 -10.31 -29.34
CA ALA A 5 36.03 -8.90 -29.23
C ALA A 5 35.81 -8.45 -27.79
N ASP A 6 36.84 -7.84 -27.24
CA ASP A 6 36.85 -7.47 -25.85
C ASP A 6 35.88 -6.31 -25.60
N THR A 7 35.01 -6.47 -24.59
CA THR A 7 34.03 -5.45 -24.24
C THR A 7 34.76 -4.12 -23.94
N PRO A 8 34.41 -3.01 -24.61
CA PRO A 8 35.07 -1.72 -24.41
C PRO A 8 34.95 -1.23 -22.97
N TRP A 9 35.98 -0.52 -22.48
CA TRP A 9 36.05 -0.04 -21.09
C TRP A 9 34.85 0.80 -20.67
N PHE A 10 34.29 1.62 -21.57
CA PHE A 10 33.19 2.52 -21.26
C PHE A 10 31.89 1.78 -20.89
N HIS A 11 31.69 0.54 -21.35
CA HIS A 11 30.53 -0.26 -20.97
C HIS A 11 30.57 -0.62 -19.48
N TRP A 12 31.75 -0.96 -18.96
CA TRP A 12 31.93 -1.25 -17.54
C TRP A 12 31.72 0.00 -16.69
N LEU A 13 32.22 1.16 -17.15
CA LEU A 13 31.93 2.43 -16.51
C LEU A 13 30.43 2.72 -16.48
N LEU A 14 29.74 2.54 -17.61
CA LEU A 14 28.30 2.76 -17.73
C LEU A 14 27.48 1.84 -16.82
N ILE A 15 27.84 0.56 -16.72
CA ILE A 15 27.20 -0.37 -15.76
C ILE A 15 27.39 0.15 -14.33
N GLY A 16 28.57 0.69 -13.99
CA GLY A 16 28.84 1.32 -12.71
C GLY A 16 27.94 2.54 -12.46
N VAL A 17 27.83 3.43 -13.46
CA VAL A 17 26.97 4.63 -13.42
C VAL A 17 25.51 4.24 -13.16
N VAL A 18 24.96 3.30 -13.93
CA VAL A 18 23.57 2.81 -13.76
C VAL A 18 23.38 2.16 -12.39
N THR A 19 24.37 1.40 -11.92
CA THR A 19 24.34 0.78 -10.59
C THR A 19 24.30 1.85 -9.49
N GLY A 20 25.15 2.88 -9.56
CA GLY A 20 25.15 3.97 -8.59
C GLY A 20 23.85 4.77 -8.61
N LEU A 21 23.30 5.06 -9.79
CA LEU A 21 21.97 5.69 -9.91
C LEU A 21 20.88 4.81 -9.24
N ALA A 22 20.91 3.50 -9.46
CA ALA A 22 19.94 2.60 -8.85
C ALA A 22 20.07 2.57 -7.31
N VAL A 23 21.30 2.62 -6.79
CA VAL A 23 21.58 2.66 -5.34
C VAL A 23 21.18 3.99 -4.68
N LEU A 24 21.02 5.08 -5.44
CA LEU A 24 20.42 6.32 -4.94
C LEU A 24 18.89 6.22 -4.80
N VAL A 25 18.23 5.34 -5.54
CA VAL A 25 16.76 5.21 -5.51
C VAL A 25 16.29 4.47 -4.26
N LYS A 26 16.98 3.40 -3.86
CA LYS A 26 16.62 2.58 -2.68
C LYS A 26 17.83 1.91 -2.04
N TYR A 27 17.86 1.91 -0.70
CA TYR A 27 18.89 1.21 0.08
C TYR A 27 18.90 -0.32 -0.03
N SER A 28 17.85 -0.93 -0.59
CA SER A 28 17.83 -2.37 -0.87
C SER A 28 18.49 -2.74 -2.21
N VAL A 29 18.76 -1.78 -3.09
CA VAL A 29 19.37 -2.02 -4.40
C VAL A 29 20.79 -2.58 -4.34
N PRO A 30 21.65 -2.26 -3.34
CA PRO A 30 22.93 -2.94 -3.16
C PRO A 30 22.85 -4.47 -3.11
N ILE A 31 21.68 -5.07 -2.82
CA ILE A 31 21.48 -6.53 -2.91
C ILE A 31 21.75 -7.05 -4.35
N VAL A 32 21.55 -6.23 -5.38
CA VAL A 32 21.89 -6.52 -6.78
C VAL A 32 23.41 -6.74 -6.97
N ALA A 33 24.25 -6.25 -6.05
CA ALA A 33 25.69 -6.49 -6.11
C ALA A 33 26.04 -7.98 -5.99
N ALA A 34 25.24 -8.79 -5.30
CA ALA A 34 25.49 -10.23 -5.17
C ALA A 34 25.43 -10.97 -6.53
N PRO A 35 24.34 -10.89 -7.32
CA PRO A 35 24.33 -11.50 -8.65
C PRO A 35 25.33 -10.83 -9.61
N ALA A 36 25.56 -9.52 -9.51
CA ALA A 36 26.56 -8.83 -10.34
C ALA A 36 27.99 -9.34 -10.05
N LEU A 37 28.34 -9.55 -8.79
CA LEU A 37 29.63 -10.10 -8.38
C LEU A 37 29.83 -11.52 -8.93
N LEU A 38 28.80 -12.37 -8.89
CA LEU A 38 28.88 -13.73 -9.46
C LEU A 38 29.11 -13.69 -10.99
N ILE A 39 28.44 -12.79 -11.70
CA ILE A 39 28.69 -12.57 -13.13
C ILE A 39 30.13 -12.12 -13.36
N LEU A 40 30.64 -11.18 -12.56
CA LEU A 40 32.01 -10.67 -12.67
C LEU A 40 33.07 -11.73 -12.39
N LEU A 41 32.88 -12.52 -11.34
CA LEU A 41 33.77 -13.64 -11.00
C LEU A 41 33.79 -14.68 -12.12
N GLN A 42 32.61 -15.01 -12.68
CA GLN A 42 32.51 -15.95 -13.79
C GLN A 42 33.15 -15.41 -15.07
N TYR A 43 32.98 -14.11 -15.36
CA TYR A 43 33.61 -13.44 -16.50
C TYR A 43 35.14 -13.35 -16.32
N GLY A 44 35.60 -13.05 -15.11
CA GLY A 44 36.99 -12.90 -14.74
C GLY A 44 37.79 -14.20 -14.65
N ARG A 45 37.13 -15.36 -14.45
CA ARG A 45 37.77 -16.66 -14.21
C ARG A 45 38.80 -17.07 -15.28
N HIS A 46 38.63 -16.60 -16.51
CA HIS A 46 39.52 -16.93 -17.64
C HIS A 46 40.30 -15.71 -18.15
N ARG A 47 40.37 -14.64 -17.35
CA ARG A 47 41.04 -13.38 -17.72
C ARG A 47 42.23 -13.12 -16.79
N PRO A 48 43.26 -12.40 -17.26
CA PRO A 48 44.36 -11.99 -16.40
C PRO A 48 43.86 -11.07 -15.27
N LEU A 49 44.47 -11.20 -14.08
CA LEU A 49 44.09 -10.44 -12.88
C LEU A 49 44.02 -8.93 -13.13
N GLY A 50 44.98 -8.37 -13.87
CA GLY A 50 45.00 -6.93 -14.18
C GLY A 50 43.74 -6.46 -14.92
N ARG A 51 43.19 -7.29 -15.81
CA ARG A 51 41.94 -6.95 -16.52
C ARG A 51 40.71 -7.07 -15.62
N PHE A 52 40.71 -8.06 -14.73
CA PHE A 52 39.65 -8.18 -13.73
C PHE A 52 39.63 -6.95 -12.81
N VAL A 53 40.80 -6.53 -12.32
CA VAL A 53 40.96 -5.32 -11.50
C VAL A 53 40.52 -4.07 -12.26
N GLN A 54 40.90 -3.93 -13.53
CA GLN A 54 40.46 -2.81 -14.37
C GLN A 54 38.94 -2.73 -14.48
N ILE A 55 38.26 -3.87 -14.72
CA ILE A 55 36.79 -3.92 -14.81
C ILE A 55 36.15 -3.53 -13.48
N ALA A 56 36.63 -4.10 -12.38
CA ALA A 56 36.14 -3.77 -11.04
C ALA A 56 36.32 -2.27 -10.73
N ALA A 57 37.48 -1.70 -11.07
CA ALA A 57 37.77 -0.28 -10.89
C ALA A 57 36.84 0.61 -11.73
N LEU A 58 36.55 0.24 -12.98
CA LEU A 58 35.62 0.99 -13.85
C LEU A 58 34.19 0.96 -13.32
N LEU A 59 33.72 -0.20 -12.86
CA LEU A 59 32.40 -0.34 -12.23
C LEU A 59 32.29 0.50 -10.96
N PHE A 60 33.31 0.42 -10.09
CA PHE A 60 33.37 1.19 -8.86
C PHE A 60 33.43 2.70 -9.15
N ALA A 61 34.28 3.13 -10.08
CA ALA A 61 34.37 4.52 -10.50
C ALA A 61 33.02 5.06 -11.00
N GLY A 62 32.32 4.30 -11.85
CA GLY A 62 30.99 4.69 -12.32
C GLY A 62 29.98 4.86 -11.18
N ALA A 63 29.99 3.94 -10.21
CA ALA A 63 29.09 4.00 -9.06
C ALA A 63 29.44 5.16 -8.11
N VAL A 64 30.72 5.45 -7.89
CA VAL A 64 31.19 6.58 -7.07
C VAL A 64 30.88 7.92 -7.74
N LEU A 65 31.04 8.02 -9.07
CA LEU A 65 30.73 9.23 -9.81
C LEU A 65 29.27 9.65 -9.66
N THR A 66 28.35 8.69 -9.54
CA THR A 66 26.92 8.97 -9.41
C THR A 66 26.43 8.99 -7.98
N ALA A 67 26.80 8.01 -7.14
CA ALA A 67 26.27 7.88 -5.79
C ALA A 67 27.25 8.34 -4.70
N GLY A 68 28.54 8.46 -5.00
CA GLY A 68 29.59 8.69 -4.01
C GLY A 68 29.38 9.97 -3.20
N PHE A 69 28.86 11.04 -3.82
CA PHE A 69 28.57 12.29 -3.11
C PHE A 69 27.54 12.10 -1.99
N TRP A 70 26.52 11.26 -2.20
CA TRP A 70 25.44 11.02 -1.23
C TRP A 70 25.93 10.21 -0.05
N TYR A 71 26.62 9.09 -0.32
CA TYR A 71 27.16 8.22 0.72
C TYR A 71 28.33 8.87 1.46
N GLY A 72 29.16 9.66 0.77
CA GLY A 72 30.19 10.51 1.37
C GLY A 72 29.60 11.55 2.31
N ARG A 73 28.58 12.30 1.85
CA ARG A 73 27.82 13.24 2.69
C ARG A 73 27.21 12.54 3.91
N SER A 74 26.60 11.39 3.72
CA SER A 74 26.01 10.62 4.82
C SER A 74 27.06 10.24 5.86
N THR A 75 28.23 9.78 5.41
CA THR A 75 29.34 9.42 6.30
C THR A 75 29.85 10.63 7.08
N LEU A 76 29.99 11.78 6.43
CA LEU A 76 30.43 13.02 7.07
C LEU A 76 29.44 13.54 8.10
N LEU A 77 28.13 13.44 7.84
CA LEU A 77 27.09 13.96 8.73
C LEU A 77 26.73 13.00 9.87
N TYR A 78 26.78 11.70 9.61
CA TYR A 78 26.19 10.68 10.49
C TYR A 78 27.18 9.59 10.91
N GLY A 79 28.44 9.64 10.47
CA GLY A 79 29.44 8.62 10.78
C GLY A 79 29.23 7.29 10.05
N SER A 80 28.22 7.17 9.18
CA SER A 80 27.91 5.96 8.42
C SER A 80 27.44 6.29 7.00
N PRO A 81 27.87 5.52 5.98
CA PRO A 81 27.34 5.65 4.62
C PRO A 81 25.85 5.26 4.54
N ILE A 82 25.37 4.38 5.44
CA ILE A 82 23.96 4.01 5.58
C ILE A 82 23.59 4.18 7.06
N PRO A 83 23.05 5.34 7.47
CA PRO A 83 22.85 5.69 8.88
C PRO A 83 21.54 5.11 9.40
N LEU A 84 21.46 3.78 9.48
CA LEU A 84 20.25 3.05 9.88
C LEU A 84 19.82 3.34 11.32
N ASP A 85 20.78 3.65 12.18
CA ASP A 85 20.61 4.08 13.57
C ASP A 85 19.94 5.46 13.69
N VAL A 86 20.38 6.41 12.86
CA VAL A 86 19.74 7.73 12.78
C VAL A 86 18.33 7.59 12.21
N MET A 87 18.17 6.77 11.17
CA MET A 87 16.85 6.49 10.59
C MET A 87 15.91 5.81 11.58
N SER A 88 16.38 4.85 12.38
CA SER A 88 15.55 4.16 13.37
C SER A 88 15.12 5.08 14.51
N THR A 89 15.98 6.02 14.89
CA THR A 89 15.64 7.05 15.89
C THR A 89 14.56 8.00 15.35
N ALA A 90 14.69 8.45 14.11
CA ALA A 90 13.70 9.33 13.47
C ALA A 90 12.37 8.62 13.19
N LEU A 91 12.39 7.31 12.96
CA LEU A 91 11.23 6.48 12.63
C LEU A 91 10.79 5.58 13.79
N ILE A 92 11.07 5.98 15.03
CA ILE A 92 10.81 5.13 16.20
C ILE A 92 9.34 4.70 16.32
N ALA A 93 8.41 5.56 15.90
CA ALA A 93 6.98 5.26 15.86
C ALA A 93 6.59 4.17 14.85
N LEU A 94 7.43 3.92 13.85
CA LEU A 94 7.25 2.85 12.86
C LEU A 94 7.95 1.55 13.27
N LEU A 95 8.86 1.56 14.25
CA LEU A 95 9.49 0.33 14.73
C LEU A 95 8.45 -0.51 15.48
N ARG A 96 8.42 -1.81 15.21
CA ARG A 96 7.63 -2.72 16.02
C ARG A 96 8.27 -2.91 17.39
N PRO A 97 7.48 -3.03 18.47
CA PRO A 97 8.01 -3.33 19.79
C PRO A 97 8.66 -4.73 19.85
N ALA A 98 8.21 -5.65 19.00
CA ALA A 98 8.80 -6.97 18.83
C ALA A 98 8.75 -7.38 17.35
N LEU A 99 9.65 -8.29 16.95
CA LEU A 99 9.66 -8.84 15.60
C LEU A 99 8.33 -9.54 15.30
N MET A 100 7.73 -9.23 14.16
CA MET A 100 6.56 -9.97 13.67
C MET A 100 6.90 -11.47 13.51
N PRO A 101 6.07 -12.40 14.03
CA PRO A 101 6.27 -13.83 13.83
C PRO A 101 6.17 -14.23 12.36
N LEU A 102 6.91 -15.27 11.97
CA LEU A 102 6.83 -15.79 10.58
C LEU A 102 5.43 -16.33 10.24
N ALA A 103 4.68 -16.85 11.21
CA ALA A 103 3.30 -17.29 11.00
C ALA A 103 2.38 -16.14 10.54
N GLU A 104 2.60 -14.94 11.07
CA GLU A 104 1.84 -13.75 10.66
C GLU A 104 2.22 -13.31 9.25
N VAL A 105 3.53 -13.38 8.90
CA VAL A 105 4.00 -13.17 7.51
C VAL A 105 3.31 -14.13 6.54
N TRP A 106 3.13 -15.40 6.91
CA TRP A 106 2.39 -16.36 6.10
C TRP A 106 0.91 -16.00 5.96
N ALA A 107 0.27 -15.54 7.02
CA ALA A 107 -1.14 -15.15 7.01
C ALA A 107 -1.42 -13.96 6.07
N ILE A 108 -0.47 -13.03 5.94
CA ILE A 108 -0.60 -11.85 5.05
C ILE A 108 -0.12 -12.10 3.62
N LEU A 109 0.32 -13.30 3.26
CA LEU A 109 0.85 -13.61 1.93
C LEU A 109 -0.11 -13.26 0.77
N PRO A 110 -1.45 -13.50 0.88
CA PRO A 110 -2.39 -13.07 -0.16
C PRO A 110 -2.40 -11.55 -0.35
N PHE A 111 -2.33 -10.79 0.75
CA PHE A 111 -2.24 -9.33 0.69
C PHE A 111 -0.93 -8.88 0.07
N LEU A 112 0.20 -9.51 0.42
CA LEU A 112 1.50 -9.21 -0.19
C LEU A 112 1.44 -9.41 -1.71
N PHE A 113 0.80 -10.48 -2.18
CA PHE A 113 0.58 -10.69 -3.61
C PHE A 113 -0.17 -9.53 -4.27
N TYR A 114 -1.33 -9.14 -3.72
CA TYR A 114 -2.11 -8.02 -4.25
C TYR A 114 -1.34 -6.69 -4.19
N SER A 115 -0.56 -6.49 -3.12
CA SER A 115 0.24 -5.28 -2.94
C SER A 115 1.36 -5.13 -3.97
N TYR A 116 1.88 -6.24 -4.51
CA TYR A 116 2.87 -6.21 -5.58
C TYR A 116 2.25 -5.82 -6.92
N TRP A 117 1.07 -6.39 -7.23
CA TRP A 117 0.50 -6.35 -8.58
C TRP A 117 -0.53 -5.24 -8.80
N GLY A 118 -1.27 -4.84 -7.77
CA GLY A 118 -2.44 -4.00 -7.98
C GLY A 118 -2.93 -3.23 -6.76
N LEU A 119 -2.06 -2.90 -5.81
CA LEU A 119 -2.39 -1.93 -4.76
C LEU A 119 -1.74 -0.58 -5.08
N PHE A 120 -2.57 0.41 -5.39
CA PHE A 120 -2.17 1.78 -5.67
C PHE A 120 -2.57 2.65 -4.49
N VAL A 121 -1.70 2.70 -3.47
CA VAL A 121 -1.99 3.32 -2.17
C VAL A 121 -3.16 2.59 -1.48
N ALA A 122 -4.39 3.11 -1.58
CA ALA A 122 -5.59 2.50 -1.03
C ALA A 122 -6.50 1.86 -2.10
N ILE A 123 -6.16 2.03 -3.38
CA ILE A 123 -7.00 1.59 -4.50
C ILE A 123 -6.52 0.22 -4.97
N PHE A 124 -7.39 -0.79 -4.87
CA PHE A 124 -7.14 -2.11 -5.42
C PHE A 124 -7.52 -2.16 -6.91
N ALA A 125 -6.68 -2.82 -7.70
CA ALA A 125 -7.02 -3.23 -9.04
C ALA A 125 -8.22 -4.21 -9.02
N PRO A 126 -8.98 -4.31 -10.12
CA PRO A 126 -10.13 -5.22 -10.18
C PRO A 126 -9.78 -6.67 -9.83
N ASP A 127 -10.68 -7.38 -9.14
CA ASP A 127 -10.49 -8.79 -8.80
C ASP A 127 -10.12 -9.68 -10.01
N PRO A 128 -10.75 -9.54 -11.20
CA PRO A 128 -10.32 -10.29 -12.39
C PRO A 128 -8.85 -10.06 -12.75
N PHE A 129 -8.36 -8.81 -12.66
CA PHE A 129 -6.97 -8.48 -12.93
C PHE A 129 -6.04 -9.18 -11.93
N LEU A 130 -6.36 -9.13 -10.63
CA LEU A 130 -5.54 -9.73 -9.57
C LEU A 130 -5.50 -11.26 -9.72
N ARG A 131 -6.63 -11.90 -10.05
CA ARG A 131 -6.69 -13.33 -10.33
C ARG A 131 -5.90 -13.71 -11.57
N THR A 132 -5.94 -12.92 -12.63
CA THR A 132 -5.11 -13.15 -13.83
C THR A 132 -3.62 -13.11 -13.48
N ALA A 133 -3.18 -12.07 -12.75
CA ALA A 133 -1.80 -11.98 -12.28
C ALA A 133 -1.42 -13.18 -11.38
N GLN A 134 -2.34 -13.64 -10.54
CA GLN A 134 -2.11 -14.79 -9.66
C GLN A 134 -1.87 -16.06 -10.45
N TRP A 135 -2.76 -16.39 -11.39
CA TRP A 135 -2.60 -17.58 -12.23
C TRP A 135 -1.33 -17.54 -13.07
N MET A 136 -0.97 -16.37 -13.60
CA MET A 136 0.29 -16.16 -14.29
C MET A 136 1.50 -16.53 -13.44
N VAL A 137 1.57 -16.05 -12.19
CA VAL A 137 2.65 -16.36 -11.27
C VAL A 137 2.64 -17.84 -10.89
N LEU A 138 1.47 -18.42 -10.61
CA LEU A 138 1.35 -19.84 -10.27
C LEU A 138 1.83 -20.75 -11.41
N LEU A 139 1.44 -20.47 -12.66
CA LEU A 139 1.88 -21.20 -13.84
C LEU A 139 3.40 -21.09 -14.06
N ALA A 140 3.95 -19.90 -13.81
CA ALA A 140 5.39 -19.68 -13.85
C ALA A 140 6.10 -20.53 -12.79
N VAL A 141 5.69 -20.42 -11.53
CA VAL A 141 6.30 -21.15 -10.40
C VAL A 141 6.22 -22.66 -10.61
N ALA A 142 5.07 -23.18 -11.06
CA ALA A 142 4.89 -24.60 -11.33
C ALA A 142 5.77 -25.10 -12.50
N GLY A 143 6.09 -24.24 -13.46
CA GLY A 143 6.96 -24.58 -14.59
C GLY A 143 8.46 -24.47 -14.29
N LEU A 144 8.86 -23.72 -13.27
CA LEU A 144 10.28 -23.50 -12.93
C LEU A 144 11.07 -24.80 -12.67
N PRO A 145 10.57 -25.81 -11.92
CA PRO A 145 11.26 -27.08 -11.74
C PRO A 145 11.54 -27.81 -13.07
N ILE A 146 10.57 -27.79 -13.99
CA ILE A 146 10.71 -28.37 -15.34
C ILE A 146 11.79 -27.61 -16.12
N GLY A 147 11.75 -26.27 -16.05
CA GLY A 147 12.73 -25.41 -16.71
C GLY A 147 14.16 -25.62 -16.19
N LEU A 148 14.32 -25.75 -14.87
CA LEU A 148 15.59 -26.06 -14.22
C LEU A 148 16.12 -27.43 -14.62
N TYR A 149 15.26 -28.45 -14.63
CA TYR A 149 15.63 -29.80 -15.06
C TYR A 149 16.10 -29.81 -16.53
N ARG A 150 15.34 -29.17 -17.43
CA ARG A 150 15.70 -29.07 -18.86
C ARG A 150 16.95 -28.24 -19.12
N ALA A 151 17.22 -27.24 -18.29
CA ALA A 151 18.39 -26.37 -18.40
C ALA A 151 19.57 -26.84 -17.53
N TRP A 152 19.49 -28.05 -16.96
CA TRP A 152 20.53 -28.57 -16.09
C TRP A 152 21.88 -28.65 -16.81
N GLY A 153 22.93 -28.13 -16.18
CA GLY A 153 24.27 -28.04 -16.78
C GLY A 153 24.44 -26.98 -17.89
N ALA A 154 23.35 -26.42 -18.42
CA ALA A 154 23.41 -25.38 -19.45
C ALA A 154 23.67 -23.99 -18.85
N THR A 155 24.21 -23.06 -19.66
CA THR A 155 24.38 -21.64 -19.28
C THR A 155 23.07 -21.00 -18.84
N VAL A 156 21.96 -21.36 -19.49
CA VAL A 156 20.61 -20.88 -19.13
C VAL A 156 20.24 -21.29 -17.71
N GLY A 157 20.58 -22.51 -17.26
CA GLY A 157 20.33 -22.95 -15.90
C GLY A 157 21.06 -22.09 -14.86
N LYS A 158 22.29 -21.65 -15.15
CA LYS A 158 23.03 -20.72 -14.29
C LYS A 158 22.33 -19.37 -14.14
N LEU A 159 21.72 -18.86 -15.21
CA LEU A 159 20.94 -17.61 -15.17
C LEU A 159 19.66 -17.76 -14.33
N ILE A 160 18.99 -18.91 -14.39
CA ILE A 160 17.82 -19.20 -13.54
C ILE A 160 18.25 -19.17 -12.07
N TRP A 161 19.34 -19.85 -11.71
CA TRP A 161 19.87 -19.84 -10.35
C TRP A 161 20.27 -18.44 -9.87
N LEU A 162 20.87 -17.64 -10.76
CA LEU A 162 21.21 -16.25 -10.46
C LEU A 162 19.97 -15.40 -10.19
N ALA A 163 18.91 -15.56 -10.99
CA ALA A 163 17.65 -14.86 -10.81
C ALA A 163 16.94 -15.32 -9.52
N LEU A 164 16.96 -16.61 -9.19
CA LEU A 164 16.46 -17.15 -7.93
C LEU A 164 17.20 -16.57 -6.73
N LEU A 165 18.53 -16.49 -6.79
CA LEU A 165 19.34 -15.88 -5.74
C LEU A 165 18.99 -14.39 -5.58
N TRP A 166 18.95 -13.64 -6.68
CA TRP A 166 18.62 -12.21 -6.65
C TRP A 166 17.23 -11.95 -6.06
N PHE A 167 16.23 -12.69 -6.52
CA PHE A 167 14.86 -12.60 -5.99
C PHE A 167 14.80 -13.03 -4.53
N GLY A 168 15.43 -14.15 -4.17
CA GLY A 168 15.46 -14.69 -2.81
C GLY A 168 16.10 -13.75 -1.79
N LEU A 169 17.21 -13.09 -2.15
CA LEU A 169 17.85 -12.11 -1.26
C LEU A 169 16.97 -10.87 -1.04
N ASN A 170 16.27 -10.38 -2.07
CA ASN A 170 15.32 -9.28 -1.92
C ASN A 170 14.09 -9.70 -1.10
N LEU A 171 13.59 -10.92 -1.30
CA LEU A 171 12.50 -11.48 -0.52
C LEU A 171 12.89 -11.59 0.95
N LEU A 172 14.08 -12.11 1.25
CA LEU A 172 14.58 -12.19 2.62
C LEU A 172 14.73 -10.79 3.24
N SER A 173 15.29 -9.83 2.50
CA SER A 173 15.40 -8.44 2.96
C SER A 173 14.04 -7.81 3.23
N MET A 174 13.05 -8.02 2.36
CA MET A 174 11.69 -7.53 2.56
C MET A 174 11.05 -8.17 3.78
N VAL A 175 11.16 -9.50 3.92
CA VAL A 175 10.63 -10.23 5.08
C VAL A 175 11.25 -9.70 6.37
N ASN A 176 12.55 -9.49 6.40
CA ASN A 176 13.20 -8.89 7.56
C ASN A 176 12.68 -7.47 7.84
N TYR A 177 12.54 -6.65 6.81
CA TYR A 177 12.05 -5.27 6.94
C TYR A 177 10.62 -5.19 7.49
N MET A 178 9.67 -5.95 6.93
CA MET A 178 8.28 -5.93 7.42
C MET A 178 8.13 -6.49 8.84
N ARG A 179 9.04 -7.39 9.23
CA ARG A 179 9.08 -7.91 10.60
C ARG A 179 9.59 -6.89 11.60
N LEU A 180 10.36 -5.89 11.16
CA LEU A 180 10.90 -4.81 12.00
C LEU A 180 10.01 -3.56 11.99
N ILE A 181 9.35 -3.28 10.87
CA ILE A 181 8.66 -2.01 10.60
C ILE A 181 7.14 -2.22 10.48
N SER A 182 6.38 -1.48 11.27
CA SER A 182 4.93 -1.29 11.17
C SER A 182 4.58 -0.57 9.86
N TYR A 183 3.47 -0.96 9.21
CA TYR A 183 3.07 -0.47 7.88
C TYR A 183 4.05 -0.83 6.74
N GLY A 184 5.06 -1.67 7.04
CA GLY A 184 6.05 -2.18 6.10
C GLY A 184 5.59 -3.40 5.31
N GLU A 185 4.37 -3.90 5.51
CA GLU A 185 3.81 -5.14 4.95
C GLU A 185 3.44 -5.01 3.46
N GLN A 186 4.34 -4.46 2.64
CA GLN A 186 4.06 -4.17 1.23
C GLN A 186 5.08 -4.82 0.31
N ALA A 187 4.61 -5.61 -0.65
CA ALA A 187 5.47 -6.29 -1.60
C ALA A 187 6.13 -5.33 -2.61
N ARG A 188 5.77 -4.04 -2.64
CA ARG A 188 6.50 -3.01 -3.42
C ARG A 188 7.99 -2.90 -3.05
N PHE A 189 8.40 -3.44 -1.90
CA PHE A 189 9.81 -3.55 -1.53
C PHE A 189 10.57 -4.60 -2.35
N LEU A 190 9.88 -5.50 -3.06
CA LEU A 190 10.46 -6.46 -4.02
C LEU A 190 10.69 -5.89 -5.42
N LEU A 191 10.26 -4.66 -5.73
CA LEU A 191 10.44 -4.05 -7.06
C LEU A 191 11.91 -4.05 -7.55
N PRO A 192 12.95 -3.90 -6.69
CA PRO A 192 14.34 -4.07 -7.12
C PRO A 192 14.66 -5.46 -7.70
N ALA A 193 13.86 -6.48 -7.39
CA ALA A 193 13.95 -7.82 -7.96
C ALA A 193 12.92 -8.10 -9.07
N ALA A 194 12.17 -7.10 -9.54
CA ALA A 194 11.21 -7.26 -10.64
C ALA A 194 11.85 -7.85 -11.92
N PRO A 195 13.09 -7.49 -12.32
CA PRO A 195 13.73 -8.13 -13.47
C PRO A 195 14.02 -9.63 -13.23
N ALA A 196 14.44 -10.00 -12.02
CA ALA A 196 14.61 -11.41 -11.65
C ALA A 196 13.29 -12.17 -11.71
N LEU A 197 12.22 -11.59 -11.14
CA LEU A 197 10.88 -12.16 -11.20
C LEU A 197 10.42 -12.35 -12.65
N GLY A 198 10.60 -11.34 -13.51
CA GLY A 198 10.25 -11.41 -14.93
C GLY A 198 10.99 -12.53 -15.67
N LEU A 199 12.30 -12.67 -15.44
CA LEU A 199 13.10 -13.77 -15.99
C LEU A 199 12.58 -15.13 -15.51
N LEU A 200 12.33 -15.29 -14.21
CA LEU A 200 11.80 -16.53 -13.64
C LEU A 200 10.41 -16.86 -14.21
N MET A 201 9.54 -15.86 -14.38
CA MET A 201 8.21 -16.04 -14.95
C MET A 201 8.28 -16.55 -16.38
N VAL A 202 9.06 -15.88 -17.23
CA VAL A 202 9.20 -16.26 -18.64
C VAL A 202 9.88 -17.63 -18.77
N MET A 203 10.84 -17.97 -17.91
CA MET A 203 11.46 -19.30 -17.90
C MET A 203 10.49 -20.40 -17.44
N GLY A 204 9.66 -20.13 -16.43
CA GLY A 204 8.62 -21.04 -15.96
C GLY A 204 7.56 -21.32 -17.03
N TRP A 205 7.04 -20.29 -17.69
CA TRP A 205 6.05 -20.48 -18.75
C TRP A 205 6.58 -21.24 -19.96
N GLN A 206 7.81 -20.93 -20.40
CA GLN A 206 8.42 -21.64 -21.52
C GLN A 206 8.60 -23.13 -21.24
N ALA A 207 8.78 -23.53 -19.98
CA ALA A 207 8.97 -24.94 -19.62
C ALA A 207 7.76 -25.82 -19.94
N TRP A 208 6.55 -25.25 -19.96
CA TRP A 208 5.32 -25.96 -20.34
C TRP A 208 5.20 -26.21 -21.84
N LEU A 209 5.92 -25.44 -22.67
CA LEU A 209 5.73 -25.43 -24.11
C LEU A 209 6.79 -26.25 -24.84
N PRO A 210 6.40 -26.97 -25.92
CA PRO A 210 7.34 -27.45 -26.93
C PRO A 210 8.11 -26.31 -27.59
N SER A 211 9.36 -26.56 -28.01
CA SER A 211 10.27 -25.55 -28.58
C SER A 211 9.67 -24.72 -29.72
N ARG A 212 8.80 -25.32 -30.56
CA ARG A 212 8.11 -24.62 -31.66
C ARG A 212 7.16 -23.51 -31.21
N TYR A 213 6.61 -23.60 -29.99
CA TYR A 213 5.64 -22.61 -29.47
C TYR A 213 6.29 -21.54 -28.59
N VAL A 214 7.55 -21.73 -28.20
CA VAL A 214 8.29 -20.77 -27.37
C VAL A 214 8.44 -19.42 -28.07
N VAL A 215 8.59 -19.40 -29.40
CA VAL A 215 8.69 -18.14 -30.17
C VAL A 215 7.40 -17.31 -30.02
N TRP A 216 6.24 -17.95 -30.11
CA TRP A 216 4.95 -17.29 -29.95
C TRP A 216 4.76 -16.74 -28.55
N LEU A 217 5.09 -17.51 -27.51
CA LEU A 217 5.08 -17.03 -26.13
C LEU A 217 5.93 -15.76 -25.99
N ARG A 218 7.18 -15.77 -26.47
CA ARG A 218 8.08 -14.61 -26.39
C ARG A 218 7.53 -13.37 -27.11
N MET A 219 6.89 -13.55 -28.26
CA MET A 219 6.25 -12.44 -28.98
C MET A 219 5.02 -11.90 -28.24
N LEU A 220 4.28 -12.76 -27.53
CA LEU A 220 3.06 -12.38 -26.83
C LEU A 220 3.29 -11.80 -25.42
N VAL A 221 4.43 -12.10 -24.78
CA VAL A 221 4.73 -11.61 -23.42
C VAL A 221 4.65 -10.08 -23.34
N LEU A 222 5.32 -9.36 -24.24
CA LEU A 222 5.31 -7.90 -24.23
C LEU A 222 3.92 -7.29 -24.42
N PRO A 223 3.16 -7.58 -25.51
CA PRO A 223 1.83 -7.01 -25.69
C PRO A 223 0.88 -7.42 -24.58
N PHE A 224 0.99 -8.64 -24.05
CA PHE A 224 0.19 -9.08 -22.92
C PHE A 224 0.45 -8.23 -21.66
N PHE A 225 1.71 -7.99 -21.29
CA PHE A 225 2.02 -7.14 -20.14
C PHE A 225 1.68 -5.66 -20.36
N LEU A 226 1.74 -5.17 -21.60
CA LEU A 226 1.25 -3.83 -21.94
C LEU A 226 -0.27 -3.75 -21.73
N LEU A 227 -1.05 -4.71 -22.23
CA LEU A 227 -2.49 -4.76 -22.00
C LEU A 227 -2.83 -4.91 -20.50
N LEU A 228 -2.08 -5.74 -19.79
CA LEU A 228 -2.22 -5.92 -18.34
C LEU A 228 -1.98 -4.58 -17.62
N ALA A 229 -0.94 -3.83 -17.98
CA ALA A 229 -0.64 -2.52 -17.38
C ALA A 229 -1.70 -1.45 -17.70
N LEU A 230 -2.40 -1.55 -18.83
CA LEU A 230 -3.49 -0.65 -19.21
C LEU A 230 -4.81 -0.99 -18.52
N TRP A 231 -5.02 -2.25 -18.13
CA TRP A 231 -6.26 -2.72 -17.51
C TRP A 231 -6.67 -1.92 -16.26
N PRO A 232 -5.81 -1.63 -15.26
CA PRO A 232 -6.25 -0.89 -14.07
C PRO A 232 -6.57 0.59 -14.34
N LEU A 233 -6.27 1.15 -15.52
CA LEU A 233 -6.44 2.58 -15.80
C LEU A 233 -7.87 3.11 -15.60
N PRO A 234 -8.96 2.42 -16.03
CA PRO A 234 -10.31 2.89 -15.75
C PRO A 234 -10.62 2.92 -14.25
N THR A 235 -10.13 1.94 -13.48
CA THR A 235 -10.28 1.91 -12.02
C THR A 235 -9.54 3.08 -11.37
N LEU A 236 -8.31 3.36 -11.81
CA LEU A 236 -7.53 4.50 -11.33
C LEU A 236 -8.19 5.84 -11.68
N ARG A 237 -8.69 5.99 -12.91
CA ARG A 237 -9.42 7.18 -13.35
C ARG A 237 -10.71 7.38 -12.57
N ALA A 238 -11.47 6.31 -12.32
CA ALA A 238 -12.71 6.37 -11.55
C ALA A 238 -12.42 6.73 -10.08
N ALA A 239 -11.34 6.19 -9.50
CA ALA A 239 -10.95 6.50 -8.13
C ALA A 239 -10.47 7.95 -7.96
N GLN A 240 -9.95 8.59 -9.02
CA GLN A 240 -9.52 9.99 -9.02
C GLN A 240 -10.55 10.95 -9.62
N ALA A 241 -11.72 10.45 -10.01
CA ALA A 241 -12.78 11.27 -10.57
C ALA A 241 -13.41 12.14 -9.48
N LEU A 242 -13.79 13.36 -9.84
CA LEU A 242 -14.57 14.22 -8.96
C LEU A 242 -15.91 13.54 -8.63
N PRO A 243 -16.40 13.65 -7.40
CA PRO A 243 -17.69 13.09 -7.03
C PRO A 243 -18.79 13.76 -7.86
N SER A 244 -19.82 13.00 -8.22
CA SER A 244 -20.95 13.50 -8.99
C SER A 244 -21.78 14.47 -8.18
N SER A 245 -22.31 15.52 -8.82
CA SER A 245 -23.23 16.45 -8.19
C SER A 245 -24.53 15.77 -7.78
N VAL A 246 -25.03 16.09 -6.59
CA VAL A 246 -26.30 15.61 -6.06
C VAL A 246 -27.28 16.79 -5.99
N PRO A 247 -28.52 16.63 -6.48
CA PRO A 247 -29.53 17.68 -6.38
C PRO A 247 -29.91 17.92 -4.91
N ALA A 248 -30.30 19.16 -4.58
CA ALA A 248 -30.60 19.55 -3.19
C ALA A 248 -31.72 18.72 -2.57
N GLU A 249 -32.69 18.27 -3.37
CA GLU A 249 -33.82 17.44 -2.95
C GLU A 249 -33.41 16.03 -2.53
N ALA A 250 -32.23 15.55 -2.97
CA ALA A 250 -31.70 14.24 -2.61
C ALA A 250 -30.85 14.26 -1.32
N VAL A 251 -30.70 15.42 -0.68
CA VAL A 251 -30.01 15.56 0.61
C VAL A 251 -30.90 15.03 1.72
N ALA A 252 -30.44 13.97 2.39
CA ALA A 252 -31.11 13.43 3.57
C ALA A 252 -30.77 14.27 4.82
N ARG A 253 -31.75 14.40 5.73
CA ARG A 253 -31.68 15.19 6.97
C ARG A 253 -30.88 16.49 6.79
N PRO A 254 -31.45 17.47 6.07
CA PRO A 254 -30.79 18.75 5.83
C PRO A 254 -30.27 19.36 7.12
N LEU A 255 -29.05 19.87 7.04
CA LEU A 255 -28.33 20.52 8.13
C LEU A 255 -27.36 21.47 7.47
N GLN A 256 -27.45 22.77 7.73
CA GLN A 256 -26.49 23.71 7.18
C GLN A 256 -25.52 24.19 8.27
N ALA A 257 -24.26 23.81 8.13
CA ALA A 257 -23.17 24.23 9.00
C ALA A 257 -21.94 24.56 8.16
N THR A 258 -21.34 25.72 8.40
CA THR A 258 -20.23 26.25 7.60
C THR A 258 -18.96 26.27 8.44
N PHE A 259 -17.90 25.64 7.94
CA PHE A 259 -16.58 25.75 8.55
C PHE A 259 -15.88 27.02 8.07
N GLN A 260 -15.00 27.56 8.93
CA GLN A 260 -14.19 28.73 8.59
C GLN A 260 -13.40 28.54 7.28
N GLY A 261 -13.03 27.31 6.94
CA GLY A 261 -12.34 26.96 5.70
C GLY A 261 -13.16 27.17 4.42
N GLY A 262 -14.49 27.19 4.51
CA GLY A 262 -15.43 27.30 3.38
C GLY A 262 -16.22 26.02 3.10
N GLU A 263 -15.93 24.92 3.79
CA GLU A 263 -16.72 23.70 3.72
C GLU A 263 -18.09 23.90 4.35
N VAL A 264 -19.13 23.48 3.65
CA VAL A 264 -20.51 23.51 4.13
C VAL A 264 -21.04 22.08 4.20
N VAL A 265 -21.38 21.62 5.40
CA VAL A 265 -22.24 20.44 5.58
C VAL A 265 -23.64 20.89 5.17
N THR A 266 -24.28 20.17 4.24
CA THR A 266 -25.66 20.46 3.79
C THR A 266 -26.68 19.43 4.29
N GLY A 267 -26.21 18.27 4.76
CA GLY A 267 -27.04 17.24 5.37
C GLY A 267 -26.24 15.96 5.65
N TYR A 268 -26.92 14.96 6.19
CA TYR A 268 -26.34 13.64 6.44
C TYR A 268 -27.40 12.52 6.47
N ALA A 269 -26.99 11.30 6.17
CA ALA A 269 -27.84 10.12 6.29
C ALA A 269 -27.26 9.10 7.27
N LEU A 270 -28.13 8.59 8.14
CA LEU A 270 -27.87 7.45 9.03
C LEU A 270 -29.09 6.53 9.03
N PRO A 271 -28.92 5.20 9.16
CA PRO A 271 -30.02 4.27 9.37
C PRO A 271 -30.93 4.70 10.53
N ALA A 272 -32.23 4.43 10.41
CA ALA A 272 -33.16 4.64 11.51
C ALA A 272 -32.76 3.74 12.70
N GLY A 273 -32.67 4.31 13.90
CA GLY A 273 -32.21 3.58 15.09
C GLY A 273 -30.74 3.19 15.05
N ALA A 274 -29.90 3.97 14.34
CA ALA A 274 -28.46 3.74 14.16
C ALA A 274 -27.78 3.10 15.39
N ALA A 275 -27.38 1.84 15.21
CA ALA A 275 -26.69 1.06 16.19
C ALA A 275 -25.46 0.41 15.55
N LEU A 276 -24.34 0.38 16.28
CA LEU A 276 -23.11 -0.26 15.86
C LEU A 276 -22.86 -1.47 16.77
N MET A 277 -22.86 -2.66 16.16
CA MET A 277 -22.56 -3.92 16.81
C MET A 277 -21.10 -4.32 16.62
N PRO A 278 -20.52 -5.15 17.51
CA PRO A 278 -19.19 -5.70 17.34
C PRO A 278 -19.09 -6.49 16.03
N GLY A 279 -18.04 -6.22 15.25
CA GLY A 279 -17.87 -6.77 13.90
C GLY A 279 -18.82 -6.19 12.83
N GLY A 280 -19.80 -5.39 13.24
CA GLY A 280 -20.73 -4.70 12.35
C GLY A 280 -20.13 -3.47 11.68
N THR A 281 -20.87 -2.90 10.74
CA THR A 281 -20.54 -1.64 10.07
C THR A 281 -21.78 -0.75 10.04
N LEU A 282 -21.64 0.53 10.39
CA LEU A 282 -22.70 1.52 10.29
C LEU A 282 -22.41 2.46 9.10
N PRO A 283 -23.27 2.50 8.07
CA PRO A 283 -23.11 3.47 6.98
C PRO A 283 -23.46 4.89 7.48
N LEU A 284 -22.61 5.85 7.12
CA LEU A 284 -22.83 7.29 7.27
C LEU A 284 -22.68 7.92 5.89
N THR A 285 -23.63 8.76 5.50
CA THR A 285 -23.49 9.61 4.30
C THR A 285 -23.44 11.05 4.74
N LEU A 286 -22.50 11.82 4.22
CA LEU A 286 -22.38 13.26 4.37
C LEU A 286 -22.65 13.94 3.03
N TYR A 287 -23.28 15.11 3.09
CA TYR A 287 -23.50 15.95 1.92
C TYR A 287 -22.74 17.25 2.11
N TRP A 288 -21.92 17.56 1.13
CA TRP A 288 -20.98 18.66 1.18
C TRP A 288 -21.26 19.66 0.07
N ARG A 289 -20.96 20.93 0.34
CA ARG A 289 -20.93 22.00 -0.64
C ARG A 289 -19.87 23.00 -0.23
N THR A 290 -19.42 23.84 -1.15
CA THR A 290 -18.70 25.08 -0.82
C THR A 290 -19.31 26.25 -1.57
N GLU A 291 -19.35 27.42 -0.93
CA GLU A 291 -19.79 28.68 -1.55
C GLU A 291 -18.62 29.54 -2.03
N ARG A 292 -17.37 29.11 -1.79
CA ARG A 292 -16.16 29.82 -2.20
C ARG A 292 -15.01 28.88 -2.57
N SER A 293 -14.00 29.39 -3.27
CA SER A 293 -12.76 28.65 -3.46
C SER A 293 -12.12 28.36 -2.11
N ILE A 294 -11.66 27.12 -1.92
CA ILE A 294 -10.87 26.71 -0.76
C ILE A 294 -9.44 26.55 -1.26
N ASP A 295 -8.52 27.37 -0.78
CA ASP A 295 -7.16 27.41 -1.34
C ASP A 295 -6.18 26.46 -0.62
N GLN A 296 -6.62 25.87 0.50
CA GLN A 296 -5.83 24.96 1.34
C GLN A 296 -6.49 23.59 1.45
N ASP A 297 -5.67 22.57 1.69
CA ASP A 297 -6.18 21.27 2.06
C ASP A 297 -6.52 21.25 3.55
N HIS A 298 -7.75 20.87 3.86
CA HIS A 298 -8.17 20.58 5.21
C HIS A 298 -8.41 19.07 5.34
N THR A 299 -8.10 18.55 6.51
CA THR A 299 -8.33 17.15 6.86
C THR A 299 -9.67 17.05 7.58
N LEU A 300 -10.57 16.21 7.05
CA LEU A 300 -11.80 15.85 7.73
C LEU A 300 -11.47 14.88 8.86
N PHE A 301 -12.04 15.11 10.03
CA PHE A 301 -12.12 14.11 11.07
C PHE A 301 -13.56 13.67 11.32
N LEU A 302 -13.76 12.37 11.52
CA LEU A 302 -14.99 11.75 11.97
C LEU A 302 -14.68 10.90 13.21
N HIS A 303 -15.17 11.33 14.37
CA HIS A 303 -14.90 10.66 15.63
C HIS A 303 -16.20 10.15 16.25
N LEU A 304 -16.20 8.87 16.65
CA LEU A 304 -17.22 8.30 17.50
C LEU A 304 -16.66 8.16 18.90
N VAL A 305 -17.23 8.89 19.85
CA VAL A 305 -16.70 9.01 21.21
C VAL A 305 -17.78 8.62 22.21
N ASP A 306 -17.48 7.75 23.17
CA ASP A 306 -18.45 7.36 24.20
C ASP A 306 -18.65 8.43 25.29
N ASP A 307 -19.44 8.10 26.29
CA ASP A 307 -19.75 8.94 27.44
C ASP A 307 -18.56 9.15 28.39
N GLN A 308 -17.49 8.35 28.25
CA GLN A 308 -16.24 8.43 28.99
C GLN A 308 -15.13 9.11 28.18
N ASP A 309 -15.50 9.79 27.09
CA ASP A 309 -14.61 10.39 26.10
C ASP A 309 -13.61 9.40 25.45
N ARG A 310 -13.94 8.10 25.44
CA ARG A 310 -13.12 7.09 24.77
C ARG A 310 -13.47 7.04 23.29
N LEU A 311 -12.43 7.05 22.46
CA LEU A 311 -12.55 6.97 21.02
C LEU A 311 -12.87 5.54 20.58
N LEU A 312 -14.05 5.35 20.00
CA LEU A 312 -14.56 4.06 19.52
C LEU A 312 -14.34 3.86 18.02
N PHE A 313 -14.35 4.95 17.26
CA PHE A 313 -14.01 4.99 15.84
C PHE A 313 -13.36 6.32 15.51
N GLN A 314 -12.39 6.27 14.61
CA GLN A 314 -11.65 7.43 14.13
C GLN A 314 -11.44 7.32 12.62
N PHE A 315 -11.74 8.40 11.92
CA PHE A 315 -11.26 8.67 10.58
C PHE A 315 -10.68 10.09 10.57
N ASP A 316 -9.44 10.23 10.10
CA ASP A 316 -8.77 11.51 9.87
C ASP A 316 -8.15 11.42 8.47
N GLY A 317 -8.67 12.19 7.52
CA GLY A 317 -8.22 12.09 6.15
C GLY A 317 -8.88 13.07 5.19
N VAL A 318 -8.49 12.95 3.93
CA VAL A 318 -9.09 13.72 2.84
C VAL A 318 -10.56 13.27 2.65
N PRO A 319 -11.53 14.18 2.39
CA PRO A 319 -12.91 13.83 2.08
C PRO A 319 -13.06 12.83 0.92
N ASP A 320 -14.24 12.21 0.80
CA ASP A 320 -14.55 11.18 -0.20
C ASP A 320 -13.62 9.96 -0.10
N GLU A 321 -13.50 9.40 1.12
CA GLU A 321 -12.60 8.28 1.45
C GLU A 321 -11.14 8.47 1.00
N GLY A 322 -10.63 9.71 1.05
CA GLY A 322 -9.26 10.03 0.69
C GLY A 322 -9.07 10.53 -0.74
N ARG A 323 -10.16 10.75 -1.50
CA ARG A 323 -10.11 10.94 -2.96
C ARG A 323 -10.40 12.36 -3.42
N HIS A 324 -11.02 13.20 -2.58
CA HIS A 324 -11.44 14.53 -2.97
C HIS A 324 -10.98 15.64 -1.99
N PRO A 325 -9.73 16.13 -2.14
CA PRO A 325 -9.19 17.25 -1.36
C PRO A 325 -10.07 18.50 -1.43
N THR A 326 -10.16 19.24 -0.33
CA THR A 326 -11.00 20.45 -0.19
C THR A 326 -10.68 21.50 -1.25
N ARG A 327 -9.41 21.62 -1.65
CA ARG A 327 -8.99 22.53 -2.73
C ARG A 327 -9.55 22.21 -4.12
N GLN A 328 -10.09 21.00 -4.31
CA GLN A 328 -10.70 20.59 -5.58
C GLN A 328 -12.21 20.79 -5.58
N TRP A 329 -12.81 21.19 -4.46
CA TRP A 329 -14.25 21.40 -4.36
C TRP A 329 -14.67 22.54 -5.27
N ARG A 330 -15.74 22.32 -6.04
CA ARG A 330 -16.26 23.34 -6.96
C ARG A 330 -17.32 24.17 -6.26
N VAL A 331 -17.22 25.48 -6.42
CA VAL A 331 -18.22 26.44 -5.89
C VAL A 331 -19.61 26.07 -6.38
N GLY A 332 -20.56 25.99 -5.45
CA GLY A 332 -21.96 25.66 -5.71
C GLY A 332 -22.24 24.17 -5.98
N GLN A 333 -21.23 23.31 -6.08
CA GLN A 333 -21.43 21.87 -6.27
C GLN A 333 -21.76 21.21 -4.93
N THR A 334 -22.96 20.64 -4.83
CA THR A 334 -23.28 19.69 -3.76
C THR A 334 -22.84 18.29 -4.18
N PHE A 335 -22.12 17.57 -3.33
CA PHE A 335 -21.75 16.18 -3.58
C PHE A 335 -21.94 15.31 -2.34
N ARG A 336 -21.97 13.99 -2.56
CA ARG A 336 -22.18 12.96 -1.54
C ARG A 336 -20.86 12.29 -1.19
N ASP A 337 -20.69 12.00 0.10
CA ASP A 337 -19.50 11.35 0.66
C ASP A 337 -19.94 10.24 1.63
N ASP A 338 -19.49 9.01 1.38
CA ASP A 338 -19.97 7.82 2.07
C ASP A 338 -18.88 7.22 2.95
N TYR A 339 -19.23 6.91 4.20
CA TYR A 339 -18.35 6.34 5.21
C TYR A 339 -18.94 5.07 5.82
N ARG A 340 -18.03 4.20 6.28
CA ARG A 340 -18.35 2.94 6.96
C ARG A 340 -17.72 2.92 8.34
N LEU A 341 -18.50 3.24 9.36
CA LEU A 341 -18.04 3.28 10.74
C LEU A 341 -17.93 1.85 11.28
N ARG A 342 -16.78 1.53 11.87
CA ARG A 342 -16.48 0.23 12.50
C ARG A 342 -15.80 0.46 13.83
N LEU A 343 -16.13 -0.35 14.84
CA LEU A 343 -15.47 -0.25 16.13
C LEU A 343 -14.00 -0.64 16.02
N ALA A 344 -13.11 0.18 16.58
CA ALA A 344 -11.69 -0.13 16.67
C ALA A 344 -11.43 -1.35 17.57
N ALA A 345 -12.25 -1.52 18.61
CA ALA A 345 -12.25 -2.68 19.49
C ALA A 345 -13.66 -2.94 20.03
N PRO A 346 -13.98 -4.18 20.47
CA PRO A 346 -15.24 -4.46 21.16
C PRO A 346 -15.39 -3.59 22.42
N VAL A 347 -16.60 -3.10 22.68
CA VAL A 347 -16.92 -2.39 23.92
C VAL A 347 -17.42 -3.36 24.99
N ALA A 348 -17.10 -3.10 26.25
CA ALA A 348 -17.45 -3.97 27.38
C ALA A 348 -18.92 -3.86 27.78
N THR A 349 -19.50 -2.66 27.63
CA THR A 349 -20.89 -2.35 27.99
C THR A 349 -21.56 -1.59 26.87
N ASN A 350 -22.89 -1.72 26.77
CA ASN A 350 -23.66 -0.89 25.87
C ASN A 350 -23.45 0.59 26.25
N THR A 351 -23.21 1.44 25.27
CA THR A 351 -23.05 2.88 25.49
C THR A 351 -23.75 3.68 24.38
N LEU A 352 -23.92 4.97 24.61
CA LEU A 352 -24.49 5.91 23.67
C LEU A 352 -23.42 6.92 23.26
N ALA A 353 -22.74 6.61 22.15
CA ALA A 353 -21.60 7.38 21.69
C ALA A 353 -22.02 8.58 20.83
N ARG A 354 -21.30 9.69 20.92
CA ARG A 354 -21.49 10.89 20.10
C ARG A 354 -20.69 10.75 18.80
N LEU A 355 -21.37 10.92 17.67
CA LEU A 355 -20.71 11.06 16.38
C LEU A 355 -20.45 12.53 16.10
N THR A 356 -19.19 12.88 15.95
CA THR A 356 -18.72 14.24 15.67
C THR A 356 -17.94 14.31 14.39
N LEU A 357 -18.03 15.44 13.70
CA LEU A 357 -17.21 15.77 12.54
C LEU A 357 -16.56 17.13 12.69
N GLY A 358 -15.47 17.37 11.97
CA GLY A 358 -14.90 18.71 11.79
C GLY A 358 -13.70 18.70 10.87
N PHE A 359 -13.05 19.85 10.74
CA PHE A 359 -11.88 20.03 9.88
C PHE A 359 -10.71 20.63 10.65
N TYR A 360 -9.50 20.31 10.21
CA TYR A 360 -8.27 20.97 10.65
C TYR A 360 -7.33 21.18 9.46
N GLU A 361 -6.41 22.14 9.56
CA GLU A 361 -5.42 22.41 8.51
C GLU A 361 -4.47 21.23 8.29
N PHE A 362 -4.29 20.79 7.04
CA PHE A 362 -3.41 19.66 6.72
C PHE A 362 -1.97 19.86 7.24
N ASP A 363 -1.42 21.07 7.11
CA ASP A 363 -0.07 21.41 7.56
C ASP A 363 0.02 21.68 9.07
N HIS A 364 -1.12 21.94 9.73
CA HIS A 364 -1.19 22.21 11.17
C HIS A 364 -2.29 21.35 11.84
N PRO A 365 -2.03 20.07 12.14
CA PRO A 365 -3.03 19.15 12.68
C PRO A 365 -3.68 19.57 14.01
N ASN A 366 -3.03 20.48 14.74
CA ASN A 366 -3.54 21.02 16.01
C ASN A 366 -4.47 22.24 15.81
N HIS A 367 -4.59 22.77 14.60
CA HIS A 367 -5.42 23.92 14.28
C HIS A 367 -6.75 23.48 13.68
N ARG A 368 -7.76 23.30 14.56
CA ARG A 368 -9.12 22.94 14.16
C ARG A 368 -9.89 24.18 13.70
N LEU A 369 -10.69 24.00 12.66
CA LEU A 369 -11.47 25.07 12.07
C LEU A 369 -12.76 25.31 12.87
N PRO A 370 -13.09 26.56 13.22
CA PRO A 370 -14.39 26.92 13.76
C PRO A 370 -15.53 26.52 12.81
N VAL A 371 -16.67 26.12 13.39
CA VAL A 371 -17.91 25.82 12.69
C VAL A 371 -19.01 26.78 13.13
N TYR A 372 -19.77 27.28 12.15
CA TYR A 372 -20.86 28.21 12.31
C TYR A 372 -22.18 27.54 11.91
N ASP A 373 -23.25 27.81 12.64
CA ASP A 373 -24.60 27.35 12.30
C ASP A 373 -25.25 28.19 11.18
N GLU A 374 -26.49 27.85 10.83
CA GLU A 374 -27.28 28.56 9.81
C GLU A 374 -27.49 30.04 10.10
N SER A 375 -27.46 30.44 11.37
CA SER A 375 -27.61 31.83 11.81
C SER A 375 -26.28 32.61 11.76
N GLY A 376 -25.17 31.91 11.53
CA GLY A 376 -23.81 32.47 11.55
C GLY A 376 -23.19 32.50 12.95
N ALA A 377 -23.82 31.89 13.95
CA ALA A 377 -23.26 31.80 15.30
C ALA A 377 -22.21 30.67 15.35
N GLU A 378 -21.09 30.93 16.02
CA GLU A 378 -20.06 29.91 16.23
C GLU A 378 -20.56 28.83 17.20
N VAL A 379 -20.53 27.57 16.78
CA VAL A 379 -20.96 26.41 17.57
C VAL A 379 -19.75 25.72 18.25
N GLY A 380 -18.54 25.97 17.74
CA GLY A 380 -17.28 25.44 18.27
C GLY A 380 -16.32 25.03 17.17
N ASP A 381 -15.53 23.97 17.40
CA ASP A 381 -14.53 23.43 16.46
C ASP A 381 -14.94 22.09 15.82
N ARG A 382 -16.17 21.64 16.11
CA ARG A 382 -16.73 20.37 15.67
C ARG A 382 -18.25 20.42 15.67
N LEU A 383 -18.86 19.64 14.78
CA LEU A 383 -20.30 19.48 14.67
C LEU A 383 -20.71 18.10 15.22
N VAL A 384 -21.70 18.07 16.12
CA VAL A 384 -22.28 16.82 16.63
C VAL A 384 -23.44 16.40 15.71
N LEU A 385 -23.26 15.31 14.95
CA LEU A 385 -24.31 14.80 14.06
C LEU A 385 -25.44 14.09 14.82
N GLY A 386 -25.10 13.46 15.95
CA GLY A 386 -26.06 12.73 16.76
C GLY A 386 -25.42 11.70 17.66
N LYS A 387 -26.28 10.93 18.33
CA LYS A 387 -25.88 9.84 19.21
C LYS A 387 -26.14 8.48 18.55
N ILE A 388 -25.14 7.60 18.60
CA ILE A 388 -25.17 6.25 18.04
C ILE A 388 -25.18 5.25 19.19
N ARG A 389 -26.09 4.27 19.14
CA ARG A 389 -26.09 3.18 20.11
C ARG A 389 -24.93 2.24 19.80
N VAL A 390 -24.03 2.00 20.74
CA VAL A 390 -22.96 1.02 20.59
C VAL A 390 -23.25 -0.14 21.51
N LEU A 391 -23.34 -1.34 20.94
CA LEU A 391 -23.66 -2.53 21.69
C LEU A 391 -22.37 -3.27 22.07
N ALA A 392 -22.34 -3.77 23.31
CA ALA A 392 -21.29 -4.67 23.75
C ALA A 392 -21.30 -5.96 22.94
N ALA A 393 -20.16 -6.66 22.94
CA ALA A 393 -20.17 -8.06 22.52
C ALA A 393 -21.18 -8.79 23.40
N ALA A 394 -22.22 -9.34 22.76
CA ALA A 394 -23.13 -10.20 23.48
C ALA A 394 -22.27 -11.26 24.17
N PRO A 395 -22.44 -11.51 25.48
CA PRO A 395 -21.84 -12.68 26.08
C PRO A 395 -22.26 -13.87 25.22
N HIS A 396 -21.34 -14.81 24.97
CA HIS A 396 -21.69 -16.06 24.32
C HIS A 396 -22.81 -16.71 25.15
N PHE A 397 -24.06 -16.56 24.72
CA PHE A 397 -25.17 -17.28 25.29
C PHE A 397 -24.99 -18.74 24.90
N SER A 398 -24.39 -19.52 25.80
CA SER A 398 -24.53 -20.96 25.75
C SER A 398 -26.00 -21.26 26.05
N ALA A 399 -26.76 -21.67 25.03
CA ALA A 399 -28.16 -22.07 25.17
C ALA A 399 -28.38 -23.28 26.10
N ALA A 400 -27.31 -23.83 26.69
CA ALA A 400 -27.32 -25.11 27.40
C ALA A 400 -28.01 -25.10 28.78
N SER A 401 -28.69 -24.03 29.22
CA SER A 401 -29.36 -24.05 30.54
C SER A 401 -30.49 -23.04 30.76
N ALA A 402 -31.21 -22.61 29.72
CA ALA A 402 -32.42 -21.81 29.94
C ALA A 402 -33.60 -22.75 30.26
N GLN A 403 -33.78 -23.11 31.54
CA GLN A 403 -35.07 -23.56 32.04
C GLN A 403 -35.99 -22.34 32.11
N PRO A 404 -37.19 -22.37 31.51
CA PRO A 404 -38.13 -21.26 31.63
C PRO A 404 -38.46 -21.02 33.10
N GLN A 405 -38.37 -19.78 33.55
CA GLN A 405 -38.61 -19.42 34.95
C GLN A 405 -40.11 -19.39 35.30
N ALA A 406 -40.97 -19.27 34.30
CA ALA A 406 -42.42 -19.33 34.42
C ALA A 406 -43.03 -19.67 33.05
N GLN A 407 -44.26 -20.17 33.02
CA GLN A 407 -45.00 -20.46 31.79
C GLN A 407 -46.33 -19.72 31.84
N TRP A 408 -46.69 -19.05 30.75
CA TRP A 408 -47.97 -18.37 30.60
C TRP A 408 -49.03 -19.34 30.05
N ASP A 409 -50.30 -19.08 30.37
CA ASP A 409 -51.43 -19.79 29.75
C ASP A 409 -51.33 -19.68 28.23
N GLY A 410 -51.41 -20.83 27.54
CA GLY A 410 -51.19 -20.94 26.10
C GLY A 410 -49.83 -21.52 25.68
N GLY A 411 -49.01 -21.97 26.63
CA GLY A 411 -47.78 -22.72 26.33
C GLY A 411 -46.62 -21.83 25.89
N ILE A 412 -46.58 -20.59 26.38
CA ILE A 412 -45.47 -19.67 26.18
C ILE A 412 -44.55 -19.79 27.40
N ASP A 413 -43.40 -20.40 27.18
CA ASP A 413 -42.31 -20.59 28.14
C ASP A 413 -41.47 -19.33 28.35
#